data_AF-A0A7W0A008-F1
#
_entry.id   AF-A0A7W0A008-F1
#
_cell.length_a   1.000
_cell.length_b   1.000
_cell.length_c   1.000
_cell.angle_alpha   90.00
_cell.angle_beta   90.00
_cell.angle_gamma   90.00
#
_symmetry.space_group_name_H-M   'P 1'
#
loop_
_entity.id
_entity.type
_entity.pdbx_description
1 polymer ?
#
loop_
_entity_poly.entity_id
_entity_poly.type
_entity_poly.pdbx_seq_one_letter_code
_entity_poly.pdbx_strand_id
1 'polypeptide(L)'
;MTVAGSALTVAPLRYILRPGTAYAAVCGPGSSCRSGYSAMCCTVAGDNKGPPGSFPGGWWKADSSSLCGGAARYYIDCNMECGQDCGCHCASGSCDERKVCCNQFRYGQCHQEIECYGPIACRVVSCDPPWMFDATCTQDVLVDNSTAEHSAPCLPGWPPPPPPPTSPPPTQPPPPLKGVEDLVTDLLKQLGLGPKPPGP
;
A
#
# COMPACT_ATOMS: atom_id res chain seq x y z
N MET A 1 22.14 0.77 26.09
CA MET A 1 20.71 0.39 26.04
C MET A 1 20.60 -0.95 25.34
N THR A 2 20.17 -1.97 26.07
CA THR A 2 20.06 -3.37 25.62
C THR A 2 18.71 -3.57 24.93
N VAL A 3 18.69 -3.64 23.60
CA VAL A 3 17.51 -4.09 22.84
C VAL A 3 17.64 -5.59 22.63
N ALA A 4 17.49 -6.35 23.71
CA ALA A 4 17.49 -7.80 23.68
C ALA A 4 16.32 -8.29 24.56
N GLY A 5 15.09 -8.08 24.08
CA GLY A 5 13.90 -8.50 24.83
C GLY A 5 12.56 -8.19 24.18
N SER A 6 12.49 -7.19 23.29
CA SER A 6 11.19 -6.72 22.76
C SER A 6 10.55 -7.69 21.75
N ALA A 7 11.33 -8.49 21.02
CA ALA A 7 10.77 -9.29 19.92
C ALA A 7 9.78 -10.39 20.37
N LEU A 8 9.97 -10.98 21.55
CA LEU A 8 9.06 -12.00 22.10
C LEU A 8 7.77 -11.39 22.66
N THR A 9 7.79 -10.12 23.08
CA THR A 9 6.62 -9.49 23.71
C THR A 9 5.62 -8.94 22.70
N VAL A 10 6.06 -8.56 21.50
CA VAL A 10 5.16 -8.02 20.45
C VAL A 10 4.50 -9.09 19.57
N ALA A 11 5.12 -10.25 19.33
CA ALA A 11 4.54 -11.27 18.42
C ALA A 11 5.03 -12.72 18.68
N PRO A 12 4.76 -13.30 19.86
CA PRO A 12 5.29 -14.61 20.25
C PRO A 12 4.85 -15.76 19.33
N LEU A 13 3.58 -15.75 18.89
CA LEU A 13 3.02 -16.79 18.01
C LEU A 13 3.60 -16.78 16.59
N ARG A 14 4.00 -15.60 16.07
CA ARG A 14 4.61 -15.49 14.73
C ARG A 14 6.00 -16.15 14.71
N TYR A 15 6.72 -16.07 15.82
CA TYR A 15 8.04 -16.70 15.99
C TYR A 15 7.94 -18.23 16.20
N ILE A 16 6.88 -18.70 16.85
CA ILE A 16 6.61 -20.13 17.04
C ILE A 16 6.19 -20.80 15.72
N LEU A 17 5.39 -20.13 14.90
CA LEU A 17 4.80 -20.72 13.68
C LEU A 17 5.58 -20.45 12.39
N ARG A 18 6.47 -19.44 12.37
CA ARG A 18 7.34 -19.11 11.22
C ARG A 18 8.72 -18.65 11.71
N PRO A 19 9.69 -19.58 11.90
CA PRO A 19 11.04 -19.19 12.32
C PRO A 19 11.71 -18.34 11.22
N GLY A 20 11.75 -17.02 11.43
CA GLY A 20 12.63 -16.11 10.73
C GLY A 20 13.97 -15.99 11.45
N THR A 21 14.97 -15.37 10.83
CA THR A 21 16.20 -15.03 11.56
C THR A 21 15.90 -13.95 12.61
N ALA A 22 16.59 -13.98 13.76
CA ALA A 22 16.45 -12.93 14.78
C ALA A 22 16.70 -11.52 14.22
N TYR A 23 17.58 -11.43 13.22
CA TYR A 23 17.83 -10.21 12.45
C TYR A 23 16.61 -9.78 11.63
N ALA A 24 15.94 -10.69 10.90
CA ALA A 24 14.74 -10.37 10.13
C ALA A 24 13.56 -9.93 11.01
N ALA A 25 13.47 -10.41 12.26
CA ALA A 25 12.45 -9.98 13.21
C ALA A 25 12.67 -8.54 13.73
N VAL A 26 13.91 -8.07 13.77
CA VAL A 26 14.26 -6.72 14.24
C VAL A 26 14.36 -5.74 13.06
N CYS A 27 14.93 -6.18 11.94
CA CYS A 27 15.30 -5.36 10.80
C CYS A 27 14.30 -5.43 9.63
N GLY A 28 13.31 -6.31 9.70
CA GLY A 28 12.42 -6.62 8.59
C GLY A 28 13.08 -7.51 7.53
N PRO A 29 12.30 -8.09 6.60
CA PRO A 29 12.81 -8.96 5.55
C PRO A 29 13.64 -8.18 4.52
N GLY A 30 14.56 -8.87 3.86
CA GLY A 30 15.35 -8.29 2.76
C GLY A 30 16.23 -7.09 3.17
N SER A 31 16.54 -6.94 4.46
CA SER A 31 17.31 -5.82 5.03
C SER A 31 18.79 -5.81 4.65
N SER A 32 19.37 -6.95 4.27
CA SER A 32 20.78 -7.04 3.89
C SER A 32 21.04 -6.52 2.48
N CYS A 33 22.23 -6.02 2.19
CA CYS A 33 22.63 -5.56 0.85
C CYS A 33 22.49 -6.62 -0.25
N ARG A 34 22.71 -7.90 0.10
CA ARG A 34 22.63 -9.03 -0.83
C ARG A 34 21.20 -9.38 -1.26
N SER A 35 20.18 -8.80 -0.62
CA SER A 35 18.77 -9.03 -0.96
C SER A 35 18.39 -8.42 -2.32
N GLY A 36 19.18 -7.45 -2.80
CA GLY A 36 18.93 -6.75 -4.05
C GLY A 36 17.96 -5.57 -3.94
N TYR A 37 17.30 -5.37 -2.80
CA TYR A 37 16.41 -4.22 -2.60
C TYR A 37 17.19 -2.93 -2.33
N SER A 38 16.57 -1.77 -2.65
CA SER A 38 17.13 -0.46 -2.31
C SER A 38 16.81 -0.07 -0.86
N ALA A 39 17.69 0.71 -0.23
CA ALA A 39 17.53 1.22 1.12
C ALA A 39 16.41 2.26 1.22
N MET A 40 15.87 2.42 2.41
CA MET A 40 14.87 3.44 2.72
C MET A 40 15.52 4.81 2.81
N CYS A 41 14.80 5.84 2.36
CA CYS A 41 15.35 7.19 2.33
C CYS A 41 15.67 7.74 3.71
N CYS A 42 14.95 7.33 4.77
CA CYS A 42 15.32 7.77 6.12
C CYS A 42 16.69 7.28 6.57
N THR A 43 17.19 6.17 6.02
CA THR A 43 18.54 5.68 6.31
C THR A 43 19.60 6.49 5.56
N VAL A 44 19.28 6.97 4.35
CA VAL A 44 20.24 7.64 3.45
C VAL A 44 20.25 9.16 3.65
N ALA A 45 19.08 9.79 3.69
CA ALA A 45 18.89 11.23 3.80
C ALA A 45 18.61 11.70 5.25
N GLY A 46 18.29 10.78 6.16
CA GLY A 46 17.95 11.07 7.56
C GLY A 46 16.45 11.29 7.80
N ASP A 47 15.67 11.54 6.74
CA ASP A 47 14.21 11.61 6.76
C ASP A 47 13.60 10.79 5.62
N ASN A 48 12.30 10.51 5.70
CA ASN A 48 11.61 9.71 4.68
C ASN A 48 11.28 10.55 3.44
N LYS A 49 12.32 11.16 2.85
CA LYS A 49 12.27 12.00 1.65
C LYS A 49 13.46 11.69 0.75
N GLY A 50 13.27 11.84 -0.56
CA GLY A 50 14.35 11.66 -1.52
C GLY A 50 15.49 12.64 -1.27
N PRO A 51 16.76 12.23 -1.44
CA PRO A 51 17.91 13.12 -1.32
C PRO A 51 17.89 14.20 -2.43
N PRO A 52 18.60 15.32 -2.25
CA PRO A 52 18.75 16.33 -3.30
C PRO A 52 19.28 15.74 -4.61
N GLY A 53 18.80 16.25 -5.75
CA GLY A 53 19.15 15.72 -7.07
C GLY A 53 18.52 14.36 -7.36
N SER A 54 17.42 14.02 -6.69
CA SER A 54 16.59 12.86 -7.00
C SER A 54 15.12 13.26 -7.16
N PHE A 55 14.36 12.43 -7.88
CA PHE A 55 12.93 12.60 -8.10
C PHE A 55 12.22 11.23 -8.01
N PRO A 56 10.94 11.19 -7.63
CA PRO A 56 10.18 9.94 -7.66
C PRO A 56 10.02 9.46 -9.09
N GLY A 57 10.64 8.33 -9.44
CA GLY A 57 10.63 7.80 -10.81
C GLY A 57 9.55 6.74 -11.05
N GLY A 58 8.97 6.20 -9.98
CA GLY A 58 7.94 5.18 -10.02
C GLY A 58 7.65 4.61 -8.64
N TRP A 59 6.62 3.77 -8.55
CA TRP A 59 6.16 3.24 -7.28
C TRP A 59 5.49 1.88 -7.42
N TRP A 60 5.42 1.14 -6.32
CA TRP A 60 4.53 -0.02 -6.21
C TRP A 60 3.88 -0.03 -4.85
N LYS A 61 2.78 -0.78 -4.73
CA LYS A 61 2.16 -1.08 -3.44
C LYS A 61 2.49 -2.50 -2.99
N ALA A 62 2.48 -2.69 -1.69
CA ALA A 62 2.43 -3.99 -1.05
C ALA A 62 1.15 -4.04 -0.21
N ASP A 63 0.22 -4.90 -0.59
CA ASP A 63 -1.03 -5.10 0.11
C ASP A 63 -0.81 -5.79 1.46
N SER A 64 -1.75 -5.58 2.39
CA SER A 64 -1.78 -6.24 3.70
C SER A 64 -0.52 -6.02 4.57
N SER A 65 0.09 -4.84 4.50
CA SER A 65 1.25 -4.50 5.32
C SER A 65 0.84 -4.29 6.78
N SER A 66 1.44 -5.05 7.71
CA SER A 66 1.20 -4.82 9.13
C SER A 66 1.69 -3.44 9.60
N LEU A 67 2.67 -2.88 8.88
CA LEU A 67 3.22 -1.55 9.12
C LEU A 67 2.35 -0.40 8.62
N CYS A 68 1.25 -0.71 7.92
CA CYS A 68 0.17 0.21 7.59
C CYS A 68 -1.17 -0.39 8.05
N GLY A 69 -1.21 -1.00 9.24
CA GLY A 69 -2.45 -1.51 9.85
C GLY A 69 -3.23 -2.55 9.04
N GLY A 70 -2.57 -3.27 8.14
CA GLY A 70 -3.19 -4.22 7.22
C GLY A 70 -3.67 -3.63 5.89
N ALA A 71 -3.47 -2.34 5.65
CA ALA A 71 -3.70 -1.73 4.35
C ALA A 71 -2.49 -1.86 3.41
N ALA A 72 -2.62 -1.26 2.23
CA ALA A 72 -1.52 -1.12 1.29
C ALA A 72 -0.44 -0.18 1.84
N ARG A 73 0.82 -0.55 1.62
CA ARG A 73 2.01 0.26 1.86
C ARG A 73 2.69 0.55 0.54
N TYR A 74 2.99 1.80 0.28
CA TYR A 74 3.55 2.29 -0.97
C TYR A 74 5.05 2.49 -0.82
N TYR A 75 5.78 2.04 -1.82
CA TYR A 75 7.22 2.22 -1.95
C TYR A 75 7.49 3.04 -3.20
N ILE A 76 8.16 4.17 -3.04
CA ILE A 76 8.43 5.13 -4.11
C ILE A 76 9.93 5.16 -4.32
N ASP A 77 10.37 4.81 -5.52
CA ASP A 77 11.78 4.85 -5.89
C ASP A 77 12.20 6.30 -6.20
N CYS A 78 13.17 6.82 -5.46
CA CYS A 78 13.81 8.10 -5.75
C CYS A 78 14.98 7.87 -6.69
N ASN A 79 14.75 8.06 -7.99
CA ASN A 79 15.80 7.99 -9.01
C ASN A 79 16.64 9.27 -8.96
N MET A 80 17.96 9.14 -9.04
CA MET A 80 18.82 10.30 -9.22
C MET A 80 18.54 10.97 -10.57
N GLU A 81 18.70 12.28 -10.61
CA GLU A 81 18.79 13.02 -11.86
C GLU A 81 20.02 12.58 -12.65
N CYS A 82 19.94 12.68 -13.97
CA CYS A 82 21.10 12.37 -14.81
C CYS A 82 22.29 13.28 -14.52
N GLY A 83 23.48 12.69 -14.58
CA GLY A 83 24.74 13.39 -14.29
C GLY A 83 25.07 13.50 -12.79
N GLN A 84 24.17 13.06 -11.90
CA GLN A 84 24.49 12.93 -10.48
C GLN A 84 25.30 11.65 -10.24
N ASP A 85 26.42 11.78 -9.52
CA ASP A 85 27.17 10.63 -9.01
C ASP A 85 26.76 10.37 -7.56
N CYS A 86 26.30 9.16 -7.28
CA CYS A 86 25.93 8.75 -5.94
C CYS A 86 26.57 7.43 -5.48
N GLY A 87 27.43 6.82 -6.32
CA GLY A 87 28.21 5.62 -6.01
C GLY A 87 27.43 4.41 -5.49
N CYS A 88 27.41 3.27 -6.20
CA CYS A 88 26.78 2.06 -5.68
C CYS A 88 27.47 1.57 -4.39
N HIS A 89 26.70 1.48 -3.30
CA HIS A 89 27.15 0.95 -2.02
C HIS A 89 26.01 0.33 -1.23
N CYS A 90 26.32 -0.30 -0.11
CA CYS A 90 25.32 -0.76 0.85
C CYS A 90 25.12 0.34 1.89
N ALA A 91 23.87 0.63 2.25
CA ALA A 91 23.59 1.41 3.44
C ALA A 91 24.20 0.74 4.68
N SER A 92 24.52 1.53 5.70
CA SER A 92 25.17 1.04 6.91
C SER A 92 24.73 1.84 8.13
N GLY A 93 25.05 1.35 9.33
CA GLY A 93 24.72 2.04 10.58
C GLY A 93 23.30 1.82 11.10
N SER A 94 22.50 0.98 10.43
CA SER A 94 21.18 0.56 10.90
C SER A 94 20.83 -0.85 10.41
N CYS A 95 19.61 -1.30 10.71
CA CYS A 95 19.00 -2.53 10.18
C CYS A 95 18.70 -2.50 8.67
N ASP A 96 18.86 -1.36 8.00
CA ASP A 96 18.56 -1.20 6.58
C ASP A 96 19.86 -1.16 5.77
N GLU A 97 20.54 -2.30 5.68
CA GLU A 97 21.80 -2.47 4.94
C GLU A 97 21.59 -2.66 3.43
N ARG A 98 20.42 -2.29 2.92
CA ARG A 98 20.02 -2.45 1.52
C ARG A 98 20.87 -1.58 0.59
N LYS A 99 20.72 -1.79 -0.72
CA LYS A 99 21.52 -1.09 -1.73
C LYS A 99 21.16 0.40 -1.81
N VAL A 100 22.18 1.24 -1.96
CA VAL A 100 22.06 2.65 -2.29
C VAL A 100 22.69 2.83 -3.67
N CYS A 101 21.97 3.44 -4.61
CA CYS A 101 22.50 3.77 -5.93
C CYS A 101 22.98 2.60 -6.81
N CYS A 102 22.58 1.37 -6.51
CA CYS A 102 22.99 0.20 -7.29
C CYS A 102 21.92 -0.31 -8.27
N ASN A 103 20.65 0.02 -8.00
CA ASN A 103 19.53 -0.45 -8.82
C ASN A 103 19.18 0.65 -9.82
N GLN A 104 19.38 0.39 -11.10
CA GLN A 104 19.08 1.35 -12.16
C GLN A 104 17.99 0.82 -13.08
N PHE A 105 16.76 1.12 -12.69
CA PHE A 105 15.57 0.93 -13.49
C PHE A 105 14.54 1.98 -13.07
N ARG A 106 13.46 2.09 -13.84
CA ARG A 106 12.36 2.99 -13.53
C ARG A 106 11.05 2.36 -13.95
N TYR A 107 10.09 2.30 -13.04
CA TYR A 107 8.76 1.78 -13.34
C TYR A 107 7.94 2.74 -14.22
N GLY A 108 8.22 4.04 -14.16
CA GLY A 108 7.66 5.01 -15.11
C GLY A 108 6.26 5.48 -14.76
N GLN A 109 5.86 5.47 -13.49
CA GLN A 109 4.54 5.97 -13.08
C GLN A 109 4.54 7.39 -12.55
N CYS A 110 5.71 7.97 -12.24
CA CYS A 110 5.87 9.34 -11.74
C CYS A 110 6.86 10.10 -12.63
N HIS A 111 6.70 11.42 -12.76
CA HIS A 111 7.59 12.31 -13.53
C HIS A 111 7.92 11.87 -14.96
N GLN A 112 6.99 11.25 -15.68
CA GLN A 112 7.23 10.63 -16.99
C GLN A 112 7.80 11.59 -18.04
N GLU A 113 7.62 12.90 -17.85
CA GLU A 113 8.22 13.97 -18.65
C GLU A 113 9.76 14.02 -18.59
N ILE A 114 10.38 13.46 -17.54
CA ILE A 114 11.83 13.40 -17.39
C ILE A 114 12.35 12.17 -18.13
N GLU A 115 12.97 12.33 -19.29
CA GLU A 115 13.46 11.20 -20.09
C GLU A 115 14.65 10.48 -19.44
N CYS A 116 15.56 11.26 -18.84
CA CYS A 116 16.83 10.76 -18.32
C CYS A 116 16.77 10.52 -16.81
N TYR A 117 17.21 9.33 -16.38
CA TYR A 117 17.28 8.97 -14.96
C TYR A 117 18.55 8.19 -14.62
N GLY A 118 19.04 8.40 -13.40
CA GLY A 118 20.11 7.65 -12.76
C GLY A 118 19.58 6.49 -11.89
N PRO A 119 20.49 5.85 -11.13
CA PRO A 119 20.11 4.78 -10.22
C PRO A 119 19.17 5.28 -9.11
N ILE A 120 18.46 4.34 -8.50
CA ILE A 120 17.60 4.56 -7.33
C ILE A 120 18.50 4.84 -6.13
N ALA A 121 18.44 6.08 -5.63
CA ALA A 121 19.18 6.48 -4.44
C ALA A 121 18.63 5.77 -3.20
N CYS A 122 17.33 5.82 -3.03
CA CYS A 122 16.63 5.22 -1.90
C CYS A 122 15.13 5.10 -2.20
N ARG A 123 14.38 4.53 -1.25
CA ARG A 123 12.93 4.36 -1.29
C ARG A 123 12.25 5.15 -0.21
N VAL A 124 11.32 6.01 -0.62
CA VAL A 124 10.34 6.60 0.30
C VAL A 124 9.25 5.57 0.55
N VAL A 125 8.75 5.53 1.79
CA VAL A 125 7.66 4.62 2.17
C VAL A 125 6.47 5.41 2.69
N SER A 126 5.27 5.05 2.27
CA SER A 126 4.05 5.76 2.66
C SER A 126 2.90 4.79 2.90
N CYS A 127 1.98 5.11 3.81
CA CYS A 127 0.67 4.44 3.88
C CYS A 127 -0.38 5.13 3.01
N ASP A 128 -0.11 6.37 2.57
CA ASP A 128 -0.94 7.09 1.61
C ASP A 128 -0.43 6.87 0.18
N PRO A 129 -1.33 6.79 -0.81
CA PRO A 129 -0.92 6.61 -2.19
C PRO A 129 -0.16 7.81 -2.75
N PRO A 130 0.86 7.60 -3.61
CA PRO A 130 1.74 8.67 -4.08
C PRO A 130 1.04 9.76 -4.90
N TRP A 131 0.04 9.40 -5.71
CA TRP A 131 -0.74 10.36 -6.49
C TRP A 131 -1.57 11.34 -5.64
N MET A 132 -1.69 11.10 -4.33
CA MET A 132 -2.38 12.03 -3.42
C MET A 132 -1.51 13.22 -3.02
N PHE A 133 -0.18 13.09 -3.10
CA PHE A 133 0.77 14.12 -2.69
C PHE A 133 1.78 14.50 -3.78
N ASP A 134 1.85 13.74 -4.87
CA ASP A 134 2.62 14.06 -6.07
C ASP A 134 1.74 13.86 -7.31
N ALA A 135 1.33 14.96 -7.93
CA ALA A 135 0.42 14.96 -9.07
C ALA A 135 1.04 14.36 -10.35
N THR A 136 2.36 14.15 -10.38
CA THR A 136 3.04 13.51 -11.53
C THR A 136 2.91 11.99 -11.48
N CYS A 137 2.54 11.44 -10.32
CA CYS A 137 2.33 10.02 -10.14
C CYS A 137 0.94 9.60 -10.64
N THR A 138 0.91 8.64 -11.55
CA THR A 138 -0.31 8.01 -12.06
C THR A 138 -0.89 7.00 -11.06
N GLN A 139 -2.12 6.56 -11.34
CA GLN A 139 -2.81 5.50 -10.60
C GLN A 139 -2.54 4.10 -11.19
N ASP A 140 -1.58 3.96 -12.10
CA ASP A 140 -1.22 2.67 -12.70
C ASP A 140 -0.57 1.77 -11.64
N VAL A 141 -1.33 0.77 -11.20
CA VAL A 141 -0.98 -0.03 -10.03
C VAL A 141 0.05 -1.10 -10.37
N LEU A 142 1.20 -1.02 -9.71
CA LEU A 142 2.15 -2.13 -9.60
C LEU A 142 2.12 -2.69 -8.18
N VAL A 143 2.26 -4.02 -8.07
CA VAL A 143 2.13 -4.74 -6.80
C VAL A 143 3.34 -5.64 -6.57
N ASP A 144 3.95 -5.51 -5.39
CA ASP A 144 4.93 -6.47 -4.88
C ASP A 144 4.68 -6.71 -3.38
N ASN A 145 3.91 -7.76 -3.08
CA ASN A 145 3.57 -8.11 -1.71
C ASN A 145 4.75 -8.72 -0.93
N SER A 146 5.85 -9.09 -1.59
CA SER A 146 7.04 -9.57 -0.89
C SER A 146 7.68 -8.46 -0.04
N THR A 147 7.44 -7.20 -0.40
CA THR A 147 7.99 -6.04 0.31
C THR A 147 7.10 -5.54 1.44
N ALA A 148 5.96 -6.15 1.74
CA ALA A 148 4.96 -5.62 2.68
C ALA A 148 5.51 -5.24 4.06
N GLU A 149 6.56 -5.94 4.51
CA GLU A 149 7.19 -5.73 5.82
C GLU A 149 8.57 -5.06 5.71
N HIS A 150 8.96 -4.57 4.52
CA HIS A 150 10.19 -3.80 4.37
C HIS A 150 10.10 -2.49 5.14
N SER A 151 11.03 -2.30 6.06
CA SER A 151 11.12 -1.13 6.92
C SER A 151 12.58 -0.79 7.25
N ALA A 152 12.75 0.32 7.96
CA ALA A 152 13.99 0.76 8.58
C ALA A 152 13.67 1.35 9.97
N PRO A 153 14.58 1.30 10.96
CA PRO A 153 14.31 1.80 12.31
C PRO A 153 14.00 3.29 12.40
N CYS A 154 14.43 4.07 11.41
CA CYS A 154 14.17 5.51 11.32
C CYS A 154 12.78 5.87 10.80
N LEU A 155 12.03 4.89 10.26
CA LEU A 155 10.65 5.15 9.86
C LEU A 155 9.76 5.20 11.10
N PRO A 156 8.81 6.15 11.17
CA PRO A 156 7.83 6.13 12.24
C PRO A 156 7.08 4.79 12.21
N GLY A 157 6.69 4.31 13.39
CA GLY A 157 5.63 3.31 13.48
C GLY A 157 4.36 3.98 12.97
N TRP A 158 4.06 3.82 11.69
CA TRP A 158 2.89 4.44 11.09
C TRP A 158 1.66 3.91 11.82
N PRO A 159 0.78 4.78 12.32
CA PRO A 159 -0.48 4.33 12.90
C PRO A 159 -1.26 3.57 11.82
N PRO A 160 -2.11 2.61 12.21
CA PRO A 160 -3.00 1.96 11.24
C PRO A 160 -3.79 3.05 10.51
N PRO A 161 -3.96 2.95 9.18
CA PRO A 161 -4.85 3.84 8.47
C PRO A 161 -6.24 3.73 9.11
N PRO A 162 -7.01 4.82 9.07
CA PRO A 162 -8.40 4.77 9.48
C PRO A 162 -9.07 3.61 8.74
N PRO A 163 -9.99 2.87 9.40
CA PRO A 163 -10.70 1.79 8.73
C PRO A 163 -11.29 2.33 7.42
N PRO A 164 -11.27 1.53 6.33
CA PRO A 164 -11.92 1.94 5.09
C PRO A 164 -13.33 2.42 5.43
N PRO A 165 -13.85 3.49 4.79
CA PRO A 165 -15.23 3.89 5.00
C PRO A 165 -16.05 2.61 4.83
N THR A 166 -16.72 2.23 5.92
CA THR A 166 -17.58 1.05 5.93
C THR A 166 -18.44 1.15 4.69
N SER A 167 -18.49 0.06 3.92
CA SER A 167 -19.28 -0.04 2.70
C SER A 167 -20.59 0.74 2.89
N PRO A 168 -21.04 1.55 1.92
CA PRO A 168 -22.31 2.22 2.04
C PRO A 168 -23.35 1.19 2.52
N PRO A 169 -24.24 1.58 3.47
CA PRO A 169 -25.15 0.66 4.13
C PRO A 169 -25.78 -0.26 3.08
N PRO A 170 -25.90 -1.57 3.35
CA PRO A 170 -26.36 -2.54 2.37
C PRO A 170 -27.57 -1.95 1.69
N THR A 171 -27.48 -1.77 0.36
CA THR A 171 -28.61 -1.30 -0.43
C THR A 171 -29.75 -2.23 -0.07
N GLN A 172 -30.76 -1.69 0.63
CA GLN A 172 -31.92 -2.46 1.00
C GLN A 172 -32.42 -3.10 -0.31
N PRO A 173 -32.61 -4.42 -0.37
CA PRO A 173 -33.17 -5.02 -1.57
C PRO A 173 -34.43 -4.21 -1.92
N PRO A 174 -34.65 -3.89 -3.21
CA PRO A 174 -35.86 -3.17 -3.59
C PRO A 174 -37.04 -3.88 -2.92
N PRO A 175 -37.98 -3.12 -2.33
CA PRO A 175 -39.11 -3.73 -1.65
C PRO A 175 -39.72 -4.78 -2.58
N PRO A 176 -40.11 -5.97 -2.05
CA PRO A 176 -40.71 -6.99 -2.88
C PRO A 176 -41.82 -6.33 -3.70
N LEU A 177 -41.76 -6.46 -5.02
CA LEU A 177 -42.81 -5.99 -5.92
C LEU A 177 -44.13 -6.55 -5.37
N LYS A 178 -44.90 -5.68 -4.71
CA LYS A 178 -46.22 -6.02 -4.22
C LYS A 178 -47.07 -6.28 -5.46
N GLY A 179 -47.35 -7.57 -5.66
CA GLY A 179 -48.49 -8.10 -6.38
C GLY A 179 -48.76 -7.49 -7.75
N VAL A 180 -48.27 -8.15 -8.80
CA VAL A 180 -48.97 -8.11 -10.11
C VAL A 180 -50.45 -8.46 -9.93
N GLU A 181 -50.78 -9.30 -8.93
CA GLU A 181 -52.15 -9.65 -8.52
C GLU A 181 -52.96 -8.47 -7.96
N ASP A 182 -52.33 -7.55 -7.22
CA ASP A 182 -53.00 -6.36 -6.68
C ASP A 182 -53.35 -5.38 -7.83
N LEU A 183 -52.43 -5.22 -8.78
CA LEU A 183 -52.63 -4.42 -9.99
C LEU A 183 -53.74 -5.00 -10.89
N VAL A 184 -53.76 -6.32 -11.10
CA VAL A 184 -54.82 -6.98 -11.88
C VAL A 184 -56.19 -6.83 -11.20
N THR A 185 -56.24 -6.94 -9.87
CA THR A 185 -57.48 -6.81 -9.11
C THR A 185 -58.03 -5.39 -9.15
N ASP A 186 -57.17 -4.37 -9.05
CA ASP A 186 -57.58 -2.97 -9.17
C ASP A 186 -57.99 -2.61 -10.60
N LEU A 187 -57.31 -3.14 -11.62
CA LEU A 187 -57.70 -2.92 -13.01
C LEU A 187 -59.07 -3.56 -13.32
N LEU A 188 -59.33 -4.78 -12.84
CA LEU A 188 -60.62 -5.45 -13.01
C LEU A 188 -61.77 -4.71 -12.32
N LYS A 189 -61.51 -4.09 -11.15
CA LYS A 189 -62.48 -3.21 -10.48
C LYS A 189 -62.72 -1.90 -11.26
N GLN A 190 -61.67 -1.26 -11.77
CA GLN A 190 -61.81 -0.04 -12.57
C GLN A 190 -62.53 -0.28 -13.91
N LEU A 191 -62.35 -1.46 -14.50
CA LEU A 191 -63.06 -1.87 -15.73
C LEU A 191 -64.48 -2.39 -15.46
N GLY A 192 -64.93 -2.45 -14.20
CA GLY A 192 -66.29 -2.86 -13.83
C GLY A 192 -66.60 -4.34 -14.09
N LEU A 193 -65.58 -5.20 -14.26
CA LEU A 193 -65.72 -6.61 -14.59
C LEU A 193 -65.75 -7.54 -13.36
N GLY A 194 -66.14 -7.00 -12.20
CA GLY A 194 -66.26 -7.76 -10.96
C GLY A 194 -67.38 -8.82 -11.02
N PRO A 195 -67.24 -9.94 -10.28
CA PRO A 195 -68.24 -11.01 -10.29
C PRO A 195 -69.61 -10.49 -9.86
N LYS A 196 -70.61 -10.69 -10.73
CA LYS A 196 -72.01 -10.27 -10.51
C LYS A 196 -72.59 -11.04 -9.31
N PRO A 197 -73.17 -10.36 -8.31
CA PRO A 197 -73.81 -11.04 -7.19
C PRO A 197 -75.02 -11.87 -7.68
N PRO A 198 -75.30 -13.03 -7.08
CA PRO A 198 -76.48 -13.81 -7.44
C PRO A 198 -77.73 -13.01 -7.10
N GLY A 199 -78.67 -12.95 -8.05
CA GLY A 199 -79.98 -12.29 -7.90
C GLY A 199 -80.88 -13.00 -6.87
N PRO A 200 -82.04 -12.39 -6.57
CA PRO A 200 -82.81 -12.58 -5.34
C PRO A 200 -83.28 -14.00 -5.08
#